data_AF-A0A0L8GXQ9-F1
#
_entry.id   AF-A0A0L8GXQ9-F1
#
_cell.length_a   1.000
_cell.length_b   1.000
_cell.length_c   1.000
_cell.angle_alpha   90.00
_cell.angle_beta   90.00
_cell.angle_gamma   90.00
#
_symmetry.space_group_name_H-M   'P 1'
#
loop_
_entity.id
_entity.type
_entity.pdbx_description
1 polymer ?
#
loop_
_entity_poly.entity_id
_entity_poly.type
_entity_poly.pdbx_seq_one_letter_code
_entity_poly.pdbx_strand_id
1 'polypeptide(L)'
;MRDLGVALKETVEWTFRFSSNMNKKCYCLWLCLLVVSCSKCVDMKRVTGHLVTKENWKFLTRFCFLSGDDQNRLGSVQYSFQFPASYQGMQLYFYFDDQWKEIYDSEKTCEDKVSVLQPDYFQIIDLSEDYEWSGCQLMNHSGYSYNKCDGIRFFRSIRPRWWFITVGRCKPVNNNGINLTYYLHLTNGNLGDYFHRELSADQFTILEVDIAFLIFFVILACVAVVFSSKSL
;
A
#
# COMPACT_ATOMS: atom_id res chain seq x y z
N MET A 1 -20.35 5.26 -5.31
CA MET A 1 -20.08 4.87 -6.72
C MET A 1 -21.14 5.33 -7.73
N ARG A 2 -22.21 6.03 -7.34
CA ARG A 2 -23.20 6.60 -8.28
C ARG A 2 -22.94 8.08 -8.63
N ASP A 3 -22.21 8.82 -7.80
CA ASP A 3 -22.02 10.27 -7.96
C ASP A 3 -20.89 10.67 -8.92
N LEU A 4 -19.93 9.77 -9.17
CA LEU A 4 -18.83 10.02 -10.13
C LEU A 4 -19.32 10.07 -11.58
N GLY A 5 -20.35 9.28 -11.93
CA GLY A 5 -20.91 9.25 -13.28
C GLY A 5 -21.69 10.52 -13.64
N VAL A 6 -22.35 11.13 -12.65
CA VAL A 6 -23.08 12.39 -12.83
C VAL A 6 -22.11 13.57 -12.95
N ALA A 7 -21.08 13.62 -12.08
CA ALA A 7 -20.04 14.63 -12.16
C ALA A 7 -19.26 14.58 -13.48
N LEU A 8 -18.90 13.38 -13.98
CA LEU A 8 -18.26 13.24 -15.29
C LEU A 8 -19.17 13.69 -16.43
N LYS A 9 -20.47 13.36 -16.38
CA LYS A 9 -21.41 13.73 -17.43
C LYS A 9 -21.66 15.24 -17.48
N GLU A 10 -21.82 15.88 -16.33
CA GLU A 10 -21.93 17.34 -16.24
C GLU A 10 -20.64 18.02 -16.66
N THR A 11 -19.48 17.50 -16.27
CA THR A 11 -18.19 18.02 -16.75
C THR A 11 -18.11 17.92 -18.26
N VAL A 12 -18.40 16.75 -18.85
CA VAL A 12 -18.38 16.58 -20.32
C VAL A 12 -19.37 17.53 -21.02
N GLU A 13 -20.60 17.70 -20.53
CA GLU A 13 -21.57 18.63 -21.12
C GLU A 13 -21.15 20.11 -21.02
N TRP A 14 -20.55 20.52 -19.90
CA TRP A 14 -19.98 21.87 -19.75
C TRP A 14 -18.77 22.09 -20.68
N THR A 15 -17.94 21.07 -20.90
CA THR A 15 -16.79 21.16 -21.81
C THR A 15 -17.20 21.27 -23.27
N PHE A 16 -18.28 20.61 -23.70
CA PHE A 16 -18.85 20.78 -25.03
C PHE A 16 -19.49 22.16 -25.24
N ARG A 17 -20.15 22.75 -24.22
CA ARG A 17 -20.68 24.12 -24.32
C ARG A 17 -19.60 25.20 -24.34
N PHE A 18 -18.50 25.02 -23.61
CA PHE A 18 -17.38 25.97 -23.64
C PHE A 18 -16.57 25.91 -24.95
N SER A 19 -16.59 24.76 -25.63
CA SER A 19 -15.88 24.51 -26.90
C SER A 19 -16.37 25.35 -28.08
N SER A 20 -17.66 25.74 -28.11
CA SER A 20 -18.26 26.41 -29.28
C SER A 20 -17.88 27.89 -29.46
N ASN A 21 -17.21 28.52 -28.48
CA ASN A 21 -16.96 29.97 -28.49
C ASN A 21 -15.52 30.36 -28.08
N MET A 22 -14.62 29.39 -27.90
CA MET A 22 -13.27 29.64 -27.41
C MET A 22 -12.27 29.79 -28.57
N ASN A 23 -11.47 30.87 -28.52
CA ASN A 23 -10.43 31.16 -29.50
C ASN A 23 -9.34 30.06 -29.50
N LYS A 24 -8.73 29.72 -30.64
CA LYS A 24 -7.82 28.55 -30.81
C LYS A 24 -6.66 28.51 -29.78
N LYS A 25 -6.18 29.67 -29.33
CA LYS A 25 -5.14 29.80 -28.28
C LYS A 25 -5.63 29.45 -26.87
N CYS A 26 -6.91 29.69 -26.56
CA CYS A 26 -7.51 29.37 -25.28
C CYS A 26 -7.75 27.85 -25.13
N TYR A 27 -7.96 27.12 -26.23
CA TYR A 27 -8.22 25.68 -26.20
C TYR A 27 -6.99 24.86 -25.76
N CYS A 28 -5.80 25.19 -26.29
CA CYS A 28 -4.55 24.57 -25.83
C CYS A 28 -4.25 24.91 -24.36
N LEU A 29 -4.48 26.17 -23.96
CA LEU A 29 -4.29 26.60 -22.57
C LEU A 29 -5.22 25.84 -21.61
N TRP A 30 -6.46 25.61 -22.02
CA TRP A 30 -7.46 24.89 -21.24
C TRP A 30 -7.17 23.36 -21.16
N LEU A 31 -6.70 22.75 -22.26
CA LEU A 31 -6.19 21.38 -22.27
C LEU A 31 -4.96 21.20 -21.37
N CYS A 32 -3.99 22.13 -21.43
CA CYS A 32 -2.84 22.12 -20.53
C CYS A 32 -3.25 22.31 -19.06
N LEU A 33 -4.20 23.21 -18.78
CA LEU A 33 -4.74 23.43 -17.43
C LEU A 33 -5.46 22.19 -16.89
N LEU A 34 -6.20 21.44 -17.71
CA LEU A 34 -6.82 20.17 -17.32
C LEU A 34 -5.81 19.08 -16.98
N VAL A 35 -4.73 18.97 -17.76
CA VAL A 35 -3.65 17.99 -17.50
C VAL A 35 -2.92 18.33 -16.20
N VAL A 36 -2.62 19.61 -15.96
CA VAL A 36 -1.95 20.06 -14.72
C VAL A 36 -2.87 19.94 -13.50
N SER A 37 -4.17 20.26 -13.65
CA SER A 37 -5.19 20.19 -12.59
C SER A 37 -5.46 18.76 -12.09
N CYS A 38 -5.06 17.72 -12.83
CA CYS A 38 -5.27 16.31 -12.47
C CYS A 38 -4.01 15.65 -11.87
N SER A 39 -2.99 16.44 -11.50
CA SER A 39 -1.81 15.93 -10.80
C SER A 39 -2.16 15.67 -9.33
N LYS A 40 -2.79 14.53 -9.02
CA LYS A 40 -2.86 14.11 -7.62
C LYS A 40 -1.44 13.88 -7.11
N CYS A 41 -1.13 14.39 -5.92
CA CYS A 41 0.09 14.00 -5.22
C CYS A 41 0.06 12.48 -5.06
N VAL A 42 1.03 11.78 -5.66
CA VAL A 42 1.19 10.34 -5.48
C VAL A 42 1.65 10.15 -4.03
N ASP A 43 0.78 9.61 -3.21
CA ASP A 43 1.10 9.35 -1.81
C ASP A 43 2.00 8.12 -1.72
N MET A 44 3.06 8.26 -0.94
CA MET A 44 4.01 7.20 -0.65
C MET A 44 3.29 6.10 0.15
N LYS A 45 3.57 4.81 -0.08
CA LYS A 45 2.84 3.74 0.64
C LYS A 45 3.30 3.59 2.10
N ARG A 46 2.81 4.50 2.95
CA ARG A 46 2.85 4.40 4.41
C ARG A 46 1.51 3.93 4.90
N VAL A 47 1.50 2.89 5.71
CA VAL A 47 0.27 2.38 6.31
C VAL A 47 0.31 2.68 7.80
N THR A 48 -0.63 3.51 8.23
CA THR A 48 -0.82 3.81 9.65
C THR A 48 -2.24 3.48 10.05
N GLY A 49 -2.41 3.07 11.31
CA GLY A 49 -3.74 2.83 11.82
C GLY A 49 -3.76 2.55 13.32
N HIS A 50 -4.93 2.77 13.90
CA HIS A 50 -5.29 2.28 15.22
C HIS A 50 -6.34 1.18 15.04
N LEU A 51 -6.00 -0.04 15.43
CA LEU A 51 -6.81 -1.23 15.23
C LEU A 51 -7.34 -1.71 16.57
N VAL A 52 -8.67 -1.65 16.73
CA VAL A 52 -9.39 -2.25 17.85
C VAL A 52 -10.45 -3.18 17.29
N THR A 53 -10.33 -4.48 17.58
CA THR A 53 -11.27 -5.50 17.11
C THR A 53 -11.36 -6.64 18.11
N LYS A 54 -12.49 -7.36 18.10
CA LYS A 54 -12.68 -8.60 18.85
C LYS A 54 -12.08 -9.82 18.14
N GLU A 55 -11.76 -9.69 16.86
CA GLU A 55 -11.08 -10.72 16.09
C GLU A 55 -9.62 -10.85 16.54
N ASN A 56 -9.11 -12.07 16.62
CA ASN A 56 -7.73 -12.33 17.04
C ASN A 56 -6.72 -12.27 15.88
N TRP A 57 -7.17 -11.99 14.65
CA TRP A 57 -6.31 -11.90 13.47
C TRP A 57 -6.84 -10.82 12.53
N LYS A 58 -5.96 -9.98 11.99
CA LYS A 58 -6.35 -8.93 11.05
C LYS A 58 -5.31 -8.63 9.99
N PHE A 59 -5.78 -8.51 8.75
CA PHE A 59 -5.00 -7.99 7.63
C PHE A 59 -4.67 -6.50 7.82
N LEU A 60 -3.40 -6.14 7.61
CA LEU A 60 -2.94 -4.75 7.66
C LEU A 60 -2.72 -4.20 6.25
N THR A 61 -1.89 -4.88 5.45
CA THR A 61 -1.54 -4.42 4.10
C THR A 61 -0.88 -5.53 3.29
N ARG A 62 -0.71 -5.27 1.99
CA ARG A 62 0.05 -6.15 1.08
C ARG A 62 1.07 -5.34 0.30
N PHE A 63 2.16 -5.99 -0.11
CA PHE A 63 3.18 -5.36 -0.94
C PHE A 63 3.89 -6.39 -1.80
N CYS A 64 4.16 -6.06 -3.06
CA CYS A 64 4.96 -6.89 -3.94
C CYS A 64 6.42 -6.51 -3.75
N PHE A 65 7.19 -7.34 -3.04
CA PHE A 65 8.61 -7.11 -2.80
C PHE A 65 9.46 -7.68 -3.94
N LEU A 66 10.54 -6.99 -4.30
CA LEU A 66 11.54 -7.48 -5.25
C LEU A 66 12.32 -8.69 -4.69
N SER A 67 12.68 -9.61 -5.58
CA SER A 67 13.59 -10.72 -5.28
C SER A 67 15.03 -10.24 -5.22
N GLY A 68 15.72 -10.51 -4.11
CA GLY A 68 17.12 -10.12 -3.93
C GLY A 68 18.11 -11.26 -4.14
N ASP A 69 18.84 -11.20 -5.25
CA ASP A 69 20.28 -11.56 -5.29
C ASP A 69 21.17 -10.30 -5.40
N ASP A 70 20.62 -9.19 -5.89
CA ASP A 70 21.27 -7.89 -5.85
C ASP A 70 21.00 -7.21 -4.49
N GLN A 71 22.06 -7.08 -3.68
CA GLN A 71 21.99 -6.43 -2.36
C GLN A 71 21.49 -4.98 -2.43
N ASN A 72 21.52 -4.36 -3.62
CA ASN A 72 21.09 -2.98 -3.80
C ASN A 72 19.57 -2.76 -3.94
N ARG A 73 18.78 -3.83 -4.08
CA ARG A 73 17.32 -3.75 -4.34
C ARG A 73 16.48 -4.65 -3.43
N LEU A 74 16.95 -4.92 -2.22
CA LEU A 74 16.20 -5.73 -1.27
C LEU A 74 14.92 -5.01 -0.84
N GLY A 75 13.78 -5.70 -1.01
CA GLY A 75 12.52 -5.25 -0.47
C GLY A 75 12.54 -5.29 1.05
N SER A 76 11.96 -4.28 1.70
CA SER A 76 11.94 -4.21 3.16
C SER A 76 10.65 -3.61 3.72
N VAL A 77 10.29 -4.04 4.94
CA VAL A 77 9.29 -3.37 5.77
C VAL A 77 9.95 -2.88 7.04
N GLN A 78 9.86 -1.57 7.27
CA GLN A 78 10.09 -0.99 8.58
C GLN A 78 8.74 -0.90 9.30
N TYR A 79 8.71 -1.35 10.54
CA TYR A 79 7.49 -1.35 11.35
C TYR A 79 7.70 -0.66 12.70
N SER A 80 6.61 -0.06 13.19
CA SER A 80 6.47 0.42 14.56
C SER A 80 5.10 -0.01 15.07
N PHE A 81 5.05 -0.79 16.14
CA PHE A 81 3.81 -1.24 16.78
C PHE A 81 3.77 -0.77 18.24
N GLN A 82 2.59 -0.35 18.69
CA GLN A 82 2.35 0.05 20.06
C GLN A 82 1.05 -0.59 20.56
N PHE A 83 1.09 -1.28 21.70
CA PHE A 83 -0.09 -1.92 22.28
C PHE A 83 0.01 -2.01 23.81
N PRO A 84 -1.13 -2.03 24.53
CA PRO A 84 -1.12 -2.09 25.99
C PRO A 84 -0.36 -3.33 26.51
N ALA A 85 0.28 -3.24 27.68
CA ALA A 85 1.02 -4.36 28.26
C ALA A 85 0.11 -5.58 28.58
N SER A 86 -1.20 -5.37 28.77
CA SER A 86 -2.19 -6.43 28.95
C SER A 86 -2.49 -7.23 27.67
N TYR A 87 -2.03 -6.73 26.52
CA TYR A 87 -2.28 -7.28 25.20
C TYR A 87 -1.08 -8.13 24.72
N GLN A 88 -0.62 -9.08 25.55
CA GLN A 88 0.53 -9.96 25.28
C GLN A 88 0.25 -11.02 24.20
N GLY A 89 1.31 -11.60 23.62
CA GLY A 89 1.21 -12.66 22.61
C GLY A 89 0.83 -12.17 21.21
N MET A 90 1.06 -10.89 20.93
CA MET A 90 0.92 -10.32 19.60
C MET A 90 2.00 -10.83 18.67
N GLN A 91 1.63 -11.17 17.44
CA GLN A 91 2.57 -11.64 16.43
C GLN A 91 2.26 -10.99 15.09
N LEU A 92 3.32 -10.72 14.33
CA LEU A 92 3.24 -10.24 12.97
C LEU A 92 3.49 -11.40 12.01
N TYR A 93 2.60 -11.58 11.04
CA TYR A 93 2.60 -12.68 10.09
C TYR A 93 2.78 -12.17 8.66
N PHE A 94 3.52 -12.92 7.86
CA PHE A 94 3.87 -12.59 6.48
C PHE A 94 3.50 -13.74 5.55
N TYR A 95 2.37 -13.63 4.85
CA TYR A 95 1.87 -14.67 3.95
C TYR A 95 2.33 -14.44 2.51
N PHE A 96 2.68 -15.52 1.83
CA PHE A 96 2.83 -15.55 0.38
C PHE A 96 1.48 -15.50 -0.35
N ASP A 97 1.51 -15.22 -1.65
CA ASP A 97 0.31 -15.17 -2.52
C ASP A 97 -0.45 -16.49 -2.68
N ASP A 98 0.22 -17.64 -2.54
CA ASP A 98 -0.41 -18.97 -2.52
C ASP A 98 -1.07 -19.22 -1.17
N GLN A 99 -0.34 -19.05 -0.07
CA GLN A 99 -0.85 -19.19 1.30
C GLN A 99 -2.05 -18.27 1.54
N TRP A 100 -1.97 -17.01 1.06
CA TRP A 100 -3.02 -16.02 1.23
C TRP A 100 -4.37 -16.47 0.65
N LYS A 101 -4.36 -17.14 -0.50
CA LYS A 101 -5.60 -17.62 -1.15
C LYS A 101 -6.34 -18.66 -0.32
N GLU A 102 -5.63 -19.39 0.55
CA GLU A 102 -6.23 -20.43 1.39
C GLU A 102 -6.85 -19.89 2.69
N ILE A 103 -6.46 -18.68 3.10
CA ILE A 103 -6.83 -18.10 4.39
C ILE A 103 -7.67 -16.83 4.29
N TYR A 104 -7.58 -16.13 3.16
CA TYR A 104 -8.37 -14.93 2.93
C TYR A 104 -9.81 -15.31 2.62
N ASP A 105 -10.75 -14.63 3.28
CA ASP A 105 -12.19 -14.88 3.15
C ASP A 105 -12.63 -16.32 3.47
N SER A 106 -11.85 -17.02 4.32
CA SER A 106 -12.21 -18.34 4.83
C SER A 106 -12.66 -18.29 6.29
N GLU A 107 -13.52 -19.23 6.66
CA GLU A 107 -14.02 -19.45 8.02
C GLU A 107 -12.99 -20.14 8.94
N LYS A 108 -11.72 -20.19 8.52
CA LYS A 108 -10.61 -20.76 9.29
C LYS A 108 -10.40 -19.99 10.60
N THR A 109 -10.06 -20.72 11.66
CA THR A 109 -9.70 -20.14 12.95
C THR A 109 -8.39 -19.36 12.88
N CYS A 110 -8.06 -18.61 13.94
CA CYS A 110 -6.79 -17.86 14.01
C CYS A 110 -5.59 -18.81 13.84
N GLU A 111 -5.67 -19.95 14.51
CA GLU A 111 -4.66 -21.00 14.57
C GLU A 111 -4.51 -21.70 13.22
N ASP A 112 -5.64 -22.00 12.55
CA ASP A 112 -5.65 -22.56 11.19
C ASP A 112 -5.05 -21.58 10.15
N LYS A 113 -5.20 -20.27 10.38
CA LYS A 113 -4.57 -19.25 9.53
C LYS A 113 -3.07 -19.14 9.81
N VAL A 114 -2.60 -19.48 11.00
CA VAL A 114 -1.17 -19.51 11.31
C VAL A 114 -0.51 -20.80 10.81
N SER A 115 -1.23 -21.91 10.78
CA SER A 115 -0.69 -23.23 10.40
C SER A 115 -0.24 -23.34 8.94
N VAL A 116 -0.73 -22.47 8.04
CA VAL A 116 -0.27 -22.42 6.65
C VAL A 116 1.12 -21.77 6.48
N LEU A 117 1.60 -21.07 7.51
CA LEU A 117 2.90 -20.42 7.51
C LEU A 117 4.02 -21.45 7.68
N GLN A 118 5.20 -21.12 7.14
CA GLN A 118 6.39 -21.95 7.22
C GLN A 118 7.43 -21.20 8.07
N PRO A 119 7.65 -21.61 9.34
CA PRO A 119 8.53 -20.90 10.26
C PRO A 119 9.97 -20.74 9.74
N ASP A 120 10.47 -21.69 8.95
CA ASP A 120 11.81 -21.69 8.37
C ASP A 120 12.09 -20.49 7.44
N TYR A 121 11.04 -19.85 6.91
CA TYR A 121 11.13 -18.66 6.07
C TYR A 121 10.95 -17.36 6.85
N PHE A 122 11.05 -17.40 8.18
CA PHE A 122 10.93 -16.22 9.06
C PHE A 122 9.62 -15.44 8.85
N GLN A 123 8.53 -16.15 8.52
CA GLN A 123 7.22 -15.56 8.24
C GLN A 123 6.46 -15.08 9.49
N ILE A 124 7.03 -15.30 10.68
CA ILE A 124 6.43 -14.98 11.98
C ILE A 124 7.42 -14.16 12.79
N ILE A 125 6.95 -13.05 13.35
CA ILE A 125 7.68 -12.25 14.34
C ILE A 125 6.84 -12.21 15.60
N ASP A 126 7.38 -12.74 16.69
CA ASP A 126 6.76 -12.57 18.00
C ASP A 126 7.02 -11.16 18.49
N LEU A 127 5.97 -10.37 18.71
CA LEU A 127 6.09 -8.99 19.22
C LEU A 127 6.16 -9.06 20.75
N SER A 128 7.29 -9.57 21.25
CA SER A 128 7.60 -9.71 22.66
C SER A 128 9.03 -9.27 22.95
N GLU A 129 9.28 -8.81 24.17
CA GLU A 129 10.63 -8.49 24.68
C GLU A 129 11.56 -9.72 24.61
N ASP A 130 11.00 -10.93 24.72
CA ASP A 130 11.76 -12.18 24.63
C ASP A 130 12.29 -12.48 23.22
N TYR A 131 11.69 -11.89 22.19
CA TYR A 131 12.11 -12.08 20.81
C TYR A 131 12.96 -10.90 20.37
N GLU A 132 14.27 -11.03 20.52
CA GLU A 132 15.27 -9.98 20.29
C GLU A 132 15.11 -9.27 18.93
N TRP A 133 14.64 -9.96 17.90
CA TRP A 133 14.52 -9.42 16.55
C TRP A 133 13.23 -8.60 16.33
N SER A 134 12.34 -8.51 17.32
CA SER A 134 11.13 -7.69 17.27
C SER A 134 11.36 -6.21 17.61
N GLY A 135 12.46 -5.92 18.30
CA GLY A 135 12.73 -4.58 18.85
C GLY A 135 11.69 -4.11 19.86
N CYS A 136 10.97 -5.03 20.52
CA CYS A 136 9.98 -4.71 21.54
C CYS A 136 10.63 -4.28 22.86
N GLN A 137 10.07 -3.24 23.47
CA GLN A 137 10.42 -2.75 24.80
C GLN A 137 9.16 -2.39 25.57
N LEU A 138 9.09 -2.76 26.84
CA LEU A 138 8.04 -2.29 27.73
C LEU A 138 8.30 -0.84 28.13
N MET A 139 7.40 0.06 27.74
CA MET A 139 7.42 1.47 28.10
C MET A 139 6.37 1.75 29.15
N ASN A 140 6.65 2.70 30.04
CA ASN A 140 5.68 3.22 30.99
C ASN A 140 5.63 4.75 30.86
N HIS A 141 4.46 5.27 30.54
CA HIS A 141 4.24 6.71 30.45
C HIS A 141 3.01 7.09 31.28
N SER A 142 3.19 7.99 32.24
CA SER A 142 2.09 8.50 33.08
C SER A 142 1.28 7.40 33.79
N GLY A 143 1.93 6.32 34.22
CA GLY A 143 1.30 5.18 34.89
C GLY A 143 0.63 4.17 33.95
N TYR A 144 0.73 4.37 32.63
CA TYR A 144 0.23 3.45 31.62
C TYR A 144 1.40 2.68 30.98
N SER A 145 1.38 1.36 31.16
CA SER A 145 2.39 0.45 30.58
C SER A 145 1.93 -0.08 29.21
N TYR A 146 2.80 0.06 28.20
CA TYR A 146 2.57 -0.40 26.84
C TYR A 146 3.85 -0.95 26.21
N ASN A 147 3.72 -1.92 25.32
CA ASN A 147 4.82 -2.41 24.51
C ASN A 147 4.98 -1.53 23.29
N LYS A 148 6.23 -1.14 22.99
CA LYS A 148 6.61 -0.48 21.75
C LYS A 148 7.63 -1.34 21.02
N CYS A 149 7.32 -1.72 19.79
CA CYS A 149 8.16 -2.59 18.97
C CYS A 149 8.55 -1.87 17.68
N ASP A 150 9.83 -1.58 17.53
CA ASP A 150 10.38 -0.91 16.34
C ASP A 150 11.38 -1.84 15.67
N GLY A 151 11.17 -2.13 14.39
CA GLY A 151 12.04 -3.08 13.69
C GLY A 151 12.00 -2.95 12.18
N ILE A 152 12.91 -3.68 11.53
CA ILE A 152 12.99 -3.79 10.08
C ILE A 152 13.08 -5.25 9.67
N ARG A 153 12.47 -5.56 8.53
CA ARG A 153 12.58 -6.86 7.88
C ARG A 153 12.84 -6.71 6.41
N PHE A 154 13.74 -7.56 5.94
CA PHE A 154 14.09 -7.68 4.53
C PHE A 154 13.44 -8.94 3.99
N PHE A 155 12.97 -8.86 2.76
CA PHE A 155 12.33 -9.97 2.08
C PHE A 155 13.28 -10.51 1.01
N ARG A 156 13.45 -11.82 1.00
CA ARG A 156 14.21 -12.52 -0.03
C ARG A 156 13.32 -13.59 -0.66
N SER A 157 13.25 -13.56 -1.98
CA SER A 157 12.50 -14.52 -2.79
C SER A 157 13.22 -14.71 -4.12
N ILE A 158 12.89 -15.77 -4.85
CA ILE A 158 13.47 -16.09 -6.18
C ILE A 158 12.92 -15.15 -7.27
N ARG A 159 11.67 -14.69 -7.09
CA ARG A 159 10.96 -13.78 -8.00
C ARG A 159 10.26 -12.69 -7.19
N PRO A 160 9.93 -11.53 -7.78
CA PRO A 160 9.06 -10.57 -7.14
C PRO A 160 7.74 -11.26 -6.74
N ARG A 161 7.34 -11.07 -5.50
CA ARG A 161 6.21 -11.80 -4.91
C ARG A 161 5.40 -10.90 -4.00
N TRP A 162 4.08 -11.11 -4.01
CA TRP A 162 3.21 -10.48 -3.02
C TRP A 162 3.40 -11.10 -1.65
N TRP A 163 3.59 -10.21 -0.68
CA TRP A 163 3.57 -10.54 0.73
C TRP A 163 2.38 -9.82 1.37
N PHE A 164 1.57 -10.58 2.11
CA PHE A 164 0.43 -10.07 2.85
C PHE A 164 0.79 -10.04 4.32
N ILE A 165 0.74 -8.84 4.90
CA ILE A 165 1.16 -8.58 6.28
C ILE A 165 -0.09 -8.51 7.14
N THR A 166 -0.13 -9.36 8.16
CA THR A 166 -1.23 -9.40 9.11
C THR A 166 -0.70 -9.42 10.53
N VAL A 167 -1.53 -9.03 11.47
CA VAL A 167 -1.24 -9.13 12.90
C VAL A 167 -2.25 -10.05 13.55
N GLY A 168 -1.83 -10.78 14.57
CA GLY A 168 -2.75 -11.57 15.35
C GLY A 168 -2.24 -11.97 16.73
N ARG A 169 -3.16 -12.49 17.52
CA ARG A 169 -2.96 -13.06 18.84
C ARG A 169 -3.67 -14.41 18.88
N CYS A 170 -3.11 -15.39 18.19
CA CYS A 170 -3.69 -16.73 18.10
C CYS A 170 -3.21 -17.67 19.22
N LYS A 171 -2.28 -17.25 20.08
CA LYS A 171 -1.83 -18.08 21.21
C LYS A 171 -2.81 -17.94 22.40
N PRO A 172 -3.07 -19.01 23.17
CA PRO A 172 -4.21 -19.11 24.09
C PRO A 172 -4.07 -18.33 25.41
N VAL A 173 -3.29 -17.25 25.43
CA VAL A 173 -3.01 -16.53 26.68
C VAL A 173 -4.19 -15.63 27.08
N ASN A 174 -4.96 -15.09 26.13
CA ASN A 174 -6.26 -14.41 26.33
C ASN A 174 -6.78 -13.91 24.96
N ASN A 175 -7.80 -14.57 24.40
CA ASN A 175 -8.38 -14.30 23.06
C ASN A 175 -9.35 -13.09 23.07
N ASN A 176 -8.90 -11.96 23.61
CA ASN A 176 -9.71 -10.74 23.78
C ASN A 176 -9.64 -9.79 22.56
N GLY A 177 -9.27 -10.32 21.40
CA GLY A 177 -9.08 -9.55 20.19
C GLY A 177 -7.76 -8.78 20.15
N ILE A 178 -7.75 -7.71 19.36
CA ILE A 178 -6.57 -6.91 19.04
C ILE A 178 -6.84 -5.46 19.41
N ASN A 179 -5.89 -4.84 20.10
CA ASN A 179 -5.80 -3.39 20.30
C ASN A 179 -4.35 -2.97 20.08
N LEU A 180 -4.07 -2.30 18.97
CA LEU A 180 -2.73 -1.77 18.67
C LEU A 180 -2.80 -0.52 17.79
N THR A 181 -1.74 0.27 17.86
CA THR A 181 -1.43 1.32 16.89
C THR A 181 -0.22 0.86 16.09
N TYR A 182 -0.23 1.06 14.77
CA TYR A 182 0.84 0.62 13.91
C TYR A 182 1.22 1.66 12.86
N TYR A 183 2.49 1.59 12.47
CA TYR A 183 3.07 2.25 11.31
C TYR A 183 3.89 1.22 10.54
N LEU A 184 3.66 1.14 9.23
CA LEU A 184 4.42 0.31 8.30
C LEU A 184 4.91 1.17 7.14
N HIS A 185 6.20 1.04 6.84
CA HIS A 185 6.83 1.63 5.67
C HIS A 185 7.43 0.51 4.82
N LEU A 186 6.87 0.30 3.64
CA LEU A 186 7.19 -0.82 2.75
C LEU A 186 7.92 -0.26 1.53
N THR A 187 9.09 -0.81 1.22
CA THR A 187 9.97 -0.27 0.17
C THR A 187 10.62 -1.36 -0.68
N ASN A 188 10.93 -1.03 -1.93
CA ASN A 188 11.70 -1.83 -2.89
C ASN A 188 12.91 -1.05 -3.42
N GLY A 189 13.97 -0.96 -2.64
CA GLY A 189 15.19 -0.27 -3.05
C GLY A 189 15.89 0.45 -1.91
N ASN A 190 17.18 0.67 -2.09
CA ASN A 190 18.01 1.38 -1.13
C ASN A 190 17.80 2.89 -1.17
N LEU A 191 18.33 3.58 -0.16
CA LEU A 191 18.43 5.03 -0.10
C LEU A 191 19.17 5.53 -1.36
N GLY A 192 18.45 6.19 -2.27
CA GLY A 192 18.97 6.71 -3.55
C GLY A 192 18.15 6.30 -4.78
N ASP A 193 17.36 5.22 -4.72
CA ASP A 193 16.44 4.84 -5.82
C ASP A 193 15.08 5.54 -5.66
N TYR A 194 15.03 6.83 -5.99
CA TYR A 194 13.86 7.67 -5.72
C TYR A 194 12.60 7.27 -6.49
N PHE A 195 12.75 6.62 -7.65
CA PHE A 195 11.62 6.29 -8.52
C PHE A 195 10.95 4.96 -8.15
N HIS A 196 11.71 3.98 -7.67
CA HIS A 196 11.19 2.63 -7.43
C HIS A 196 11.05 2.28 -5.96
N ARG A 197 11.82 2.94 -5.08
CA ARG A 197 11.89 2.58 -3.65
C ARG A 197 10.53 2.54 -2.98
N GLU A 198 9.67 3.49 -3.28
CA GLU A 198 8.40 3.65 -2.57
C GLU A 198 7.23 2.92 -3.26
N LEU A 199 7.51 2.25 -4.38
CA LEU A 199 6.51 1.54 -5.18
C LEU A 199 6.56 0.04 -4.91
N SER A 200 5.41 -0.61 -4.95
CA SER A 200 5.40 -2.07 -5.04
C SER A 200 5.84 -2.51 -6.42
N ALA A 201 6.48 -3.68 -6.53
CA ALA A 201 7.10 -4.13 -7.77
C ALA A 201 6.10 -4.30 -8.93
N ASP A 202 4.82 -4.53 -8.63
CA ASP A 202 3.72 -4.57 -9.61
C ASP A 202 3.34 -3.20 -10.17
N GLN A 203 3.80 -2.11 -9.55
CA GLN A 203 3.47 -0.73 -9.92
C GLN A 203 4.57 -0.02 -10.69
N PHE A 204 5.76 -0.62 -10.86
CA PHE A 204 6.94 0.06 -11.42
C PHE A 204 6.71 0.66 -12.80
N THR A 205 6.03 -0.06 -13.68
CA THR A 205 5.79 0.37 -15.06
C THR A 205 4.51 1.20 -15.23
N ILE A 206 3.71 1.39 -14.18
CA ILE A 206 2.44 2.12 -14.28
C ILE A 206 2.71 3.57 -14.69
N LEU A 207 3.67 4.23 -14.04
CA LEU A 207 3.99 5.63 -14.34
C LEU A 207 4.46 5.82 -15.78
N GLU A 208 5.36 4.96 -16.26
CA GLU A 208 5.89 5.01 -17.63
C GLU A 208 4.77 4.82 -18.66
N VAL A 209 3.89 3.85 -18.42
CA VAL A 209 2.75 3.55 -19.30
C VAL A 209 1.73 4.69 -19.29
N ASP A 210 1.44 5.26 -18.13
CA ASP A 210 0.52 6.40 -17.99
C ASP A 210 1.06 7.65 -18.70
N ILE A 211 2.37 7.92 -18.60
CA ILE A 211 3.01 9.01 -19.36
C ILE A 211 2.90 8.77 -20.86
N ALA A 212 3.16 7.54 -21.33
CA ALA A 212 3.05 7.20 -22.74
C ALA A 212 1.61 7.39 -23.27
N PHE A 213 0.61 6.93 -22.51
CA PHE A 213 -0.80 7.13 -22.85
C PHE A 213 -1.20 8.60 -22.83
N LEU A 214 -0.73 9.38 -21.84
CA LEU A 214 -0.99 10.81 -21.79
C LEU A 214 -0.45 11.52 -23.04
N ILE A 215 0.79 11.24 -23.43
CA ILE A 215 1.39 11.79 -24.66
C ILE A 215 0.56 11.41 -25.88
N PHE A 216 0.18 10.14 -26.00
CA PHE A 216 -0.65 9.65 -27.11
C PHE A 216 -2.01 10.38 -27.18
N PHE A 217 -2.70 10.55 -26.04
CA PHE A 217 -3.97 11.27 -26.00
C PHE A 217 -3.82 12.77 -26.32
N VAL A 218 -2.72 13.41 -25.90
CA VAL A 218 -2.41 14.80 -26.27
C VAL A 218 -2.22 14.93 -27.78
N ILE A 219 -1.51 13.98 -28.42
CA ILE A 219 -1.34 13.97 -29.89
C ILE A 219 -2.68 13.82 -30.59
N LEU A 220 -3.52 12.86 -30.17
CA LEU A 220 -4.86 12.67 -30.74
C LEU A 220 -5.74 13.93 -30.58
N ALA A 221 -5.71 14.56 -29.41
CA ALA A 221 -6.44 15.80 -29.17
C ALA A 221 -5.97 16.93 -30.09
N CYS A 222 -4.64 17.10 -30.26
CA CYS A 222 -4.08 18.07 -31.19
C CYS A 222 -4.53 17.81 -32.64
N VAL A 223 -4.50 16.56 -33.08
CA VAL A 223 -4.95 16.17 -34.43
C VAL A 223 -6.44 16.48 -34.61
N ALA A 224 -7.28 16.13 -33.63
CA ALA A 224 -8.72 16.42 -33.66
C ALA A 224 -8.99 17.93 -33.77
N VAL A 225 -8.24 18.76 -33.02
CA VAL A 225 -8.34 20.23 -33.10
C VAL A 225 -7.93 20.75 -34.48
N VAL A 226 -6.87 20.20 -35.08
CA VAL A 226 -6.44 20.61 -36.43
C VAL A 226 -7.54 20.32 -37.45
N PHE A 227 -8.14 19.12 -37.43
CA PHE A 227 -9.19 18.75 -38.38
C PHE A 227 -10.49 19.53 -38.16
N SER A 228 -10.92 19.73 -36.91
CA SER A 228 -12.11 20.56 -36.63
C SER A 228 -11.91 22.01 -37.08
N SER A 229 -10.67 22.52 -37.04
CA SER A 229 -10.35 23.88 -37.45
C SER A 229 -10.30 24.12 -38.97
N LYS A 230 -10.37 23.06 -39.78
CA LYS A 230 -10.35 23.10 -41.27
C LYS A 230 -11.73 22.91 -41.92
N SER A 231 -12.77 22.62 -41.14
CA SER A 231 -14.14 22.36 -41.66
C SER A 231 -15.00 23.64 -41.73
N LEU A 232 -14.42 24.77 -42.16
CA LEU A 232 -15.07 26.07 -42.32
C LEU A 232 -14.59 26.73 -43.61
#